data_AF-A0A920SG87-F1
#
_entry.id   AF-A0A920SG87-F1
#
_cell.length_a   1.000
_cell.length_b   1.000
_cell.length_c   1.000
_cell.angle_alpha   90.00
_cell.angle_beta   90.00
_cell.angle_gamma   90.00
#
_symmetry.space_group_name_H-M   'P 1'
#
loop_
_entity.id
_entity.type
_entity.pdbx_description
1 polymer ?
#
loop_
_entity_poly.entity_id
_entity_poly.type
_entity_poly.pdbx_seq_one_letter_code
_entity_poly.pdbx_strand_id
1 'polypeptide(L)' 'MARIDLNGSSSLVTGGASGIGEASARQLASAGSRVVIADLNEERARPSPQN' A
#
# COMPACT_ATOMS: atom_id res chain seq x y z
N MET A 1 -18.30 -9.58 -7.17
CA MET A 1 -17.65 -8.25 -7.13
C MET A 1 -16.61 -8.18 -8.23
N ALA A 2 -16.56 -7.07 -8.97
CA ALA A 2 -15.51 -6.85 -9.96
C ALA A 2 -14.17 -6.67 -9.24
N ARG A 3 -13.15 -7.44 -9.64
CA ARG A 3 -11.79 -7.32 -9.10
C ARG A 3 -11.03 -6.37 -10.04
N ILE A 4 -10.42 -5.34 -9.46
CA ILE A 4 -9.58 -4.40 -10.22
C ILE A 4 -8.24 -5.10 -10.52
N ASP A 5 -7.78 -5.03 -11.77
CA ASP A 5 -6.44 -5.48 -12.19
C ASP A 5 -5.56 -4.24 -12.39
N LEU A 6 -4.49 -4.15 -11.61
CA LEU A 6 -3.52 -3.05 -11.61
C LEU A 6 -2.10 -3.53 -11.96
N ASN A 7 -1.96 -4.72 -12.55
CA ASN A 7 -0.66 -5.21 -12.99
C ASN A 7 0.04 -4.21 -13.91
N GLY A 8 1.32 -3.98 -13.66
CA GLY A 8 2.14 -3.02 -14.42
C GLY A 8 1.95 -1.55 -14.01
N SER A 9 1.02 -1.25 -13.10
CA SER A 9 0.79 0.11 -12.59
C SER A 9 1.51 0.36 -11.26
N SER A 10 1.86 1.62 -10.99
CA SER A 10 2.38 2.07 -9.70
C SER A 10 1.35 2.95 -8.98
N SER A 11 1.26 2.81 -7.65
CA SER A 11 0.34 3.58 -6.80
C SER A 11 1.09 4.28 -5.67
N LEU A 12 0.79 5.55 -5.42
CA LEU A 12 1.28 6.30 -4.27
C LEU A 12 0.16 6.45 -3.24
N VAL A 13 0.40 6.02 -2.00
CA VAL A 13 -0.56 6.15 -0.90
C VAL A 13 0.01 7.07 0.17
N THR A 14 -0.61 8.22 0.36
CA THR A 14 -0.29 9.12 1.48
C THR A 14 -1.01 8.69 2.76
N GLY A 15 -0.36 8.83 3.91
CA GLY A 15 -0.93 8.34 5.18
C GLY A 15 -1.07 6.81 5.23
N GLY A 16 -0.29 6.10 4.40
CA GLY A 16 -0.43 4.66 4.16
C GLY A 16 0.09 3.76 5.29
N ALA A 17 0.67 4.32 6.34
CA ALA A 17 1.27 3.53 7.41
C ALA A 17 0.25 2.93 8.39
N SER A 18 -1.03 3.34 8.34
CA SER A 18 -2.06 2.78 9.23
C SER A 18 -3.49 2.96 8.70
N GLY A 19 -4.45 2.28 9.34
CA GLY A 19 -5.88 2.50 9.16
C GLY A 19 -6.34 2.31 7.71
N ILE A 20 -7.06 3.30 7.18
CA ILE A 20 -7.60 3.25 5.81
C ILE A 20 -6.47 3.29 4.78
N GLY A 21 -5.42 4.06 5.03
CA GLY A 21 -4.27 4.15 4.13
C GLY A 21 -3.58 2.79 3.97
N GLU A 22 -3.34 2.09 5.07
CA GLU A 22 -2.77 0.74 5.05
C GLU A 22 -3.70 -0.25 4.33
N ALA A 23 -5.00 -0.25 4.65
CA ALA A 23 -5.97 -1.12 4.01
C ALA A 23 -6.05 -0.88 2.49
N SER A 24 -5.94 0.39 2.07
CA SER A 24 -5.93 0.78 0.67
C SER A 24 -4.64 0.32 -0.02
N ALA A 25 -3.49 0.54 0.60
CA ALA A 25 -2.19 0.09 0.09
C ALA A 25 -2.16 -1.44 -0.09
N ARG A 26 -2.70 -2.20 0.87
CA ARG A 26 -2.83 -3.66 0.78
C ARG A 26 -3.72 -4.08 -0.38
N GLN A 27 -4.88 -3.45 -0.54
CA GLN A 27 -5.79 -3.76 -1.65
C GLN A 27 -5.14 -3.49 -3.01
N LEU A 28 -4.48 -2.34 -3.19
CA LEU A 28 -3.76 -1.96 -4.41
C LEU A 28 -2.63 -2.93 -4.73
N ALA A 29 -1.86 -3.35 -3.72
CA ALA A 29 -0.80 -4.35 -3.89
C ALA A 29 -1.38 -5.71 -4.30
N SER A 30 -2.47 -6.16 -3.67
CA SER A 30 -3.13 -7.41 -4.03
C SER A 30 -3.82 -7.39 -5.40
N ALA A 31 -4.07 -6.20 -5.95
CA ALA A 31 -4.51 -6.00 -7.33
C ALA A 31 -3.34 -5.98 -8.34
N GLY A 32 -2.09 -6.13 -7.89
CA GLY A 32 -0.91 -6.20 -8.76
C GLY A 32 -0.14 -4.89 -8.93
N SER A 33 -0.54 -3.82 -8.23
CA SER A 33 0.18 -2.55 -8.30
C SER A 33 1.47 -2.56 -7.49
N ARG A 34 2.51 -1.85 -7.99
CA ARG A 34 3.68 -1.47 -7.20
C ARG A 34 3.33 -0.29 -6.30
N VAL A 35 3.18 -0.54 -5.01
CA VAL A 35 2.71 0.49 -4.06
C VAL A 35 3.88 1.15 -3.35
N VAL A 36 3.87 2.49 -3.35
CA VAL A 36 4.76 3.34 -2.54
C VAL A 36 3.92 3.97 -1.43
N ILE A 37 4.37 3.83 -0.18
CA ILE A 37 3.75 4.49 0.97
C ILE A 37 4.53 5.76 1.29
N ALA A 38 3.83 6.88 1.32
CA ALA A 38 4.34 8.16 1.81
C ALA A 38 3.61 8.52 3.11
N ASP A 39 4.32 8.51 4.23
CA ASP A 39 3.78 8.86 5.52
C ASP A 39 4.76 9.77 6.25
N LEU A 40 4.25 10.61 7.15
CA LEU A 40 5.10 11.40 8.04
C LEU A 40 5.69 10.51 9.15
N ASN A 41 5.06 9.39 9.46
CA ASN A 41 5.55 8.43 10.43
C ASN A 41 6.40 7.35 9.75
N GLU A 42 7.69 7.62 9.57
CA GLU A 42 8.65 6.71 8.92
C GLU A 42 8.76 5.36 9.65
N GLU A 43 8.67 5.34 10.98
CA GLU A 43 8.73 4.11 11.77
C GLU A 43 7.59 3.15 11.45
N ARG A 44 6.38 3.67 11.25
CA ARG A 44 5.21 2.85 10.89
C ARG A 44 5.15 2.53 9.39
N ALA A 45 5.72 3.38 8.54
CA ALA A 45 5.73 3.17 7.09
C ALA A 45 6.72 2.08 6.65
N ARG A 46 7.72 1.77 7.48
CA ARG A 46 8.71 0.74 7.17
C ARG A 46 8.04 -0.64 7.23
N PRO A 47 8.16 -1.49 6.19
CA PRO A 47 7.71 -2.86 6.29
C PRO A 47 8.48 -3.53 7.42
N SER A 48 7.76 -3.98 8.45
CA SER A 48 8.38 -4.74 9.54
C SER A 48 9.09 -5.96 8.93
N PRO A 49 10.34 -6.25 9.30
CA PRO A 49 10.99 -7.49 8.86
C PRO A 49 10.14 -8.64 9.38
N GLN A 50 9.50 -9.37 8.47
CA GLN A 50 8.81 -10.62 8.78
C GLN A 50 9.91 -11.65 9.07
N ASN A 51 10.11 -11.95 10.36
CA ASN A 51 10.84 -13.14 10.80
C ASN A 51 9.91 -14.35 10.74
#